data_AF-A0A822YLU7-F1
#
_entry.id   AF-A0A822YLU7-F1
#
_cell.length_a   1.000
_cell.length_b   1.000
_cell.length_c   1.000
_cell.angle_alpha   90.00
_cell.angle_beta   90.00
_cell.angle_gamma   90.00
#
_symmetry.space_group_name_H-M   'P 1'
#
loop_
_entity.id
_entity.type
_entity.pdbx_description
1 polymer ?
#
loop_
_entity_poly.entity_id
_entity_poly.type
_entity_poly.pdbx_seq_one_letter_code
_entity_poly.pdbx_strand_id
1 'polypeptide(L)'
;MSHMDNEHAFLMNRPTKQGREAEDVPRQQRLQISLNTNFCQYEAHQLPSIPKMNPVPTRLRLSYNDDEHNSSVTSINGSMTETLPVILSLGDNLRTEIDRQKEEFDHYIRVQEEHIIKGVREMKQRHMASFLSAIGKGVGRKLHEKELEIENMNRKNKELVERIKQMAMEVQSWQYQAKYNESVISVLKSNLKQAIAQYIDQGKEGCGDNEVEDAESSCINQNNHLIIPSGSENGQLKLKERVTCIACKGKVVSMLLLPCRHLCLCMDCDGFIHVCPICQLMKTASIQLLSFSLSGSDRMMKNSTKICAPLMAQSIEQMVFEMGQAKAQGADLVEIRLDYLKNFRPRQDLEILLRDRLLPVIIVYRPKSEGGCYEGDERKRLDALSLAMELGADYVDVELKVASDFTSAASPNKHSIGKLIVSCYVGGQTPSKEDLNNLVGEMKTTGADIVKLVTDASNITDVARIFPLFSFCQVPLIAYSKGDRGLISQLLGPKFGAFLVYGSIGSNLAPGLPTLDSLRQTYKLEYLNTDTKIFGFISNPVGHSKGPILHNPTFRHAGYNGIYVPMLVDDLEEFFTVYSCPDFAGFSVGIPYKEAITRCCHEIHPLAQSIGAVNTIIRRPTDGKLVWL
;
A
#
# COMPACT_ATOMS: atom_id res chain seq x y z
N MET A 1 34.76 -66.28 30.21
CA MET A 1 34.95 -66.43 31.67
C MET A 1 36.40 -66.80 31.92
N SER A 2 37.00 -66.25 32.98
CA SER A 2 38.41 -66.31 33.41
C SER A 2 39.38 -65.54 32.49
N HIS A 3 40.26 -64.65 32.94
CA HIS A 3 40.89 -64.44 34.25
C HIS A 3 40.96 -62.94 34.64
N MET A 4 41.03 -62.68 35.94
CA MET A 4 41.25 -61.39 36.60
C MET A 4 42.74 -61.13 36.90
N ASP A 5 42.99 -59.86 37.30
CA ASP A 5 44.15 -59.24 37.96
C ASP A 5 45.12 -58.48 37.03
N ASN A 6 45.11 -57.12 36.92
CA ASN A 6 45.40 -56.02 37.89
C ASN A 6 46.91 -56.05 38.27
N GLU A 7 47.79 -55.04 38.10
CA GLU A 7 47.74 -53.60 38.34
C GLU A 7 48.93 -52.81 37.69
N HIS A 8 48.69 -51.51 37.46
CA HIS A 8 49.57 -50.32 37.58
C HIS A 8 50.88 -50.11 36.77
N ALA A 9 50.92 -49.02 35.98
CA ALA A 9 51.60 -47.76 36.35
C ALA A 9 51.51 -46.63 35.26
N PHE A 10 50.98 -45.45 35.68
CA PHE A 10 51.43 -44.04 35.44
C PHE A 10 51.80 -43.54 34.01
N LEU A 11 51.41 -42.35 33.49
CA LEU A 11 51.22 -41.00 34.06
C LEU A 11 50.35 -40.10 33.13
N MET A 12 49.35 -39.41 33.73
CA MET A 12 49.03 -37.95 33.73
C MET A 12 49.14 -37.13 32.41
N ASN A 13 48.18 -36.28 31.99
CA ASN A 13 47.52 -35.21 32.76
C ASN A 13 46.23 -34.67 32.06
N ARG A 14 45.10 -34.74 32.78
CA ARG A 14 44.01 -33.73 32.86
C ARG A 14 44.02 -33.29 34.32
N PRO A 15 43.78 -32.02 34.70
CA PRO A 15 42.39 -31.53 34.89
C PRO A 15 42.28 -30.01 34.59
N THR A 16 41.12 -29.33 34.53
CA THR A 16 40.30 -28.96 35.70
C THR A 16 39.01 -28.28 35.23
N LYS A 17 37.86 -28.69 35.79
CA LYS A 17 36.70 -27.83 36.13
C LYS A 17 35.77 -28.62 37.06
N GLN A 18 36.03 -28.54 38.37
CA GLN A 18 35.00 -28.58 39.43
C GLN A 18 34.37 -27.17 39.47
N GLY A 19 33.08 -26.94 39.74
CA GLY A 19 32.13 -27.67 40.56
C GLY A 19 31.84 -26.83 41.81
N ARG A 20 30.53 -26.64 42.12
CA ARG A 20 29.88 -25.82 43.18
C ARG A 20 29.31 -24.50 42.65
N GLU A 21 28.11 -24.05 42.99
CA GLU A 21 27.12 -24.48 43.99
C GLU A 21 25.75 -23.98 43.50
N ALA A 22 24.69 -24.70 43.86
CA ALA A 22 23.32 -24.26 43.67
C ALA A 22 23.01 -23.20 44.74
N GLU A 23 22.67 -21.98 44.31
CA GLU A 23 21.95 -21.02 45.13
C GLU A 23 20.66 -20.59 44.42
N ASP A 24 19.60 -20.71 45.21
CA ASP A 24 18.21 -20.39 44.98
C ASP A 24 17.96 -18.87 44.93
N VAL A 25 16.69 -18.50 44.66
CA VAL A 25 15.98 -17.22 44.97
C VAL A 25 15.87 -16.19 43.80
N PRO A 26 14.70 -15.50 43.58
CA PRO A 26 13.31 -15.78 43.95
C PRO A 26 12.31 -15.78 42.77
N ARG A 27 11.20 -16.50 42.99
CA ARG A 27 9.90 -16.32 42.31
C ARG A 27 9.42 -14.86 42.38
N GLN A 28 9.20 -14.22 41.23
CA GLN A 28 8.38 -13.02 41.13
C GLN A 28 6.91 -13.38 40.84
N GLN A 29 6.05 -12.66 41.55
CA GLN A 29 4.66 -12.94 41.84
C GLN A 29 3.75 -12.95 40.60
N ARG A 30 2.99 -14.06 40.44
CA ARG A 30 1.72 -14.04 39.71
C ARG A 30 0.68 -13.34 40.59
N LEU A 31 0.18 -12.19 40.14
CA LEU A 31 -1.07 -11.62 40.66
C LEU A 31 -2.22 -12.52 40.21
N GLN A 32 -2.61 -13.46 41.08
CA GLN A 32 -3.88 -14.16 41.01
C GLN A 32 -4.96 -13.22 41.55
N ILE A 33 -5.86 -12.77 40.67
CA ILE A 33 -7.16 -12.24 41.09
C ILE A 33 -8.07 -13.45 41.28
N SER A 34 -8.35 -13.78 42.54
CA SER A 34 -9.33 -14.78 42.93
C SER A 34 -10.74 -14.20 42.77
N LEU A 35 -11.58 -14.84 41.95
CA LEU A 35 -13.03 -14.75 42.07
C LEU A 35 -13.52 -16.11 42.54
N ASN A 36 -13.89 -16.16 43.83
CA ASN A 36 -14.61 -17.27 44.43
C ASN A 36 -15.98 -17.38 43.77
N THR A 37 -16.23 -18.48 43.07
CA THR A 37 -17.57 -18.88 42.63
C THR A 37 -17.93 -20.15 43.37
N ASN A 38 -18.66 -20.01 44.48
CA ASN A 38 -19.34 -21.15 45.10
C ASN A 38 -20.50 -21.58 44.20
N PHE A 39 -20.45 -22.82 43.74
CA PHE A 39 -21.55 -23.53 43.11
C PHE A 39 -22.67 -23.75 44.14
N CYS A 40 -23.91 -23.45 43.76
CA CYS A 40 -25.09 -24.06 44.36
C CYS A 40 -26.05 -24.45 43.24
N GLN A 41 -26.30 -25.77 43.14
CA GLN A 41 -27.27 -26.41 42.25
C GLN A 41 -28.69 -25.96 42.60
N TYR A 42 -29.55 -25.76 41.59
CA TYR A 42 -31.00 -25.91 41.74
C TYR A 42 -31.60 -26.52 40.46
N GLU A 43 -32.49 -27.47 40.70
CA GLU A 43 -33.09 -28.45 39.79
C GLU A 43 -34.13 -27.86 38.82
N ALA A 44 -34.39 -28.63 37.77
CA ALA A 44 -35.43 -28.38 36.78
C ALA A 44 -36.81 -28.86 37.26
N HIS A 45 -37.83 -28.01 37.23
CA HIS A 45 -39.24 -28.42 37.14
C HIS A 45 -40.08 -27.46 36.29
N GLN A 46 -40.62 -28.02 35.19
CA GLN A 46 -41.91 -27.83 34.48
C GLN A 46 -42.58 -26.43 34.31
N LEU A 47 -42.97 -26.16 33.06
CA LEU A 47 -43.95 -25.14 32.58
C LEU A 47 -45.38 -25.40 33.13
N PRO A 48 -46.30 -24.38 33.20
CA PRO A 48 -47.15 -24.08 32.04
C PRO A 48 -47.75 -22.64 31.89
N SER A 49 -47.90 -22.24 30.62
CA SER A 49 -48.98 -21.46 29.94
C SER A 49 -49.49 -20.07 30.39
N ILE A 50 -49.58 -19.21 29.36
CA ILE A 50 -50.13 -17.84 29.21
C ILE A 50 -51.68 -17.78 29.37
N PRO A 51 -52.29 -16.62 29.72
CA PRO A 51 -53.27 -16.05 28.80
C PRO A 51 -53.30 -14.50 28.65
N LYS A 52 -53.31 -14.09 27.36
CA LYS A 52 -54.11 -13.04 26.69
C LYS A 52 -54.06 -11.57 27.15
N MET A 53 -53.58 -10.70 26.24
CA MET A 53 -53.95 -9.29 26.15
C MET A 53 -55.05 -9.05 25.11
N ASN A 54 -55.98 -8.13 25.45
CA ASN A 54 -56.79 -7.20 24.64
C ASN A 54 -58.23 -7.09 25.20
N PRO A 55 -59.02 -6.01 24.98
CA PRO A 55 -58.75 -4.73 24.30
C PRO A 55 -59.25 -3.48 25.10
N VAL A 56 -58.88 -2.26 24.67
CA VAL A 56 -59.53 -1.00 25.09
C VAL A 56 -60.17 -0.32 23.87
N PRO A 57 -61.45 0.09 23.90
CA PRO A 57 -62.04 1.04 22.95
C PRO A 57 -62.12 2.43 23.62
N THR A 58 -62.01 3.58 22.97
CA THR A 58 -63.00 4.09 22.01
C THR A 58 -62.50 5.45 21.45
N ARG A 59 -62.39 5.55 20.13
CA ARG A 59 -62.92 6.61 19.26
C ARG A 59 -62.89 8.07 19.80
N LEU A 60 -61.97 8.89 19.30
CA LEU A 60 -62.20 10.34 19.15
C LEU A 60 -61.67 10.84 17.79
N ARG A 61 -62.52 11.64 17.18
CA ARG A 61 -62.55 12.13 15.80
C ARG A 61 -61.85 13.48 15.76
N LEU A 62 -60.90 13.66 14.84
CA LEU A 62 -60.25 14.93 14.56
C LEU A 62 -61.24 15.89 13.89
N SER A 63 -61.53 17.02 14.53
CA SER A 63 -61.93 18.26 13.89
C SER A 63 -61.78 19.42 14.87
N TYR A 64 -60.88 20.35 14.60
CA TYR A 64 -61.02 21.73 15.06
C TYR A 64 -60.55 22.65 13.92
N ASN A 65 -61.51 23.44 13.46
CA ASN A 65 -61.30 24.63 12.64
C ASN A 65 -60.88 25.78 13.56
N ASP A 66 -60.17 26.73 12.95
CA ASP A 66 -59.95 28.10 13.40
C ASP A 66 -61.24 28.78 13.86
N ASP A 67 -61.14 29.65 14.88
CA ASP A 67 -61.49 31.07 14.73
C ASP A 67 -61.23 31.85 16.03
N GLU A 68 -60.40 32.89 15.90
CA GLU A 68 -60.22 33.96 16.85
C GLU A 68 -61.49 34.80 16.98
N HIS A 69 -61.92 35.11 18.20
CA HIS A 69 -62.67 36.35 18.44
C HIS A 69 -62.33 36.98 19.78
N ASN A 70 -61.62 38.10 19.70
CA ASN A 70 -61.55 39.13 20.72
C ASN A 70 -62.91 39.82 20.85
N SER A 71 -63.36 40.06 22.08
CA SER A 71 -64.40 41.05 22.37
C SER A 71 -64.13 41.70 23.72
N SER A 72 -63.77 42.97 23.64
CA SER A 72 -63.52 43.90 24.73
C SER A 72 -64.84 44.37 25.34
N VAL A 73 -64.95 44.47 26.67
CA VAL A 73 -65.89 45.43 27.28
C VAL A 73 -65.26 46.12 28.51
N THR A 74 -65.21 47.44 28.32
CA THR A 74 -64.98 48.63 29.14
C THR A 74 -65.30 48.63 30.65
N SER A 75 -64.34 49.22 31.38
CA SER A 75 -64.42 50.24 32.45
C SER A 75 -65.69 50.42 33.30
N ILE A 76 -65.50 50.59 34.63
CA ILE A 76 -65.68 51.86 35.36
C ILE A 76 -65.11 51.71 36.79
N ASN A 77 -64.54 52.82 37.28
CA ASN A 77 -63.74 52.98 38.48
C ASN A 77 -64.60 53.45 39.68
N GLY A 78 -64.30 52.94 40.88
CA GLY A 78 -64.36 53.67 42.16
C GLY A 78 -65.71 53.82 42.91
N SER A 79 -65.86 53.09 44.01
CA SER A 79 -66.14 53.65 45.36
C SER A 79 -66.11 52.52 46.40
N MET A 80 -65.32 52.69 47.45
CA MET A 80 -65.12 51.72 48.53
C MET A 80 -66.33 51.61 49.44
N THR A 81 -66.68 50.38 49.83
CA THR A 81 -66.79 49.92 51.23
C THR A 81 -67.21 48.45 51.27
N GLU A 82 -66.37 47.65 51.93
CA GLU A 82 -66.72 46.39 52.61
C GLU A 82 -67.32 45.25 51.80
N THR A 83 -66.47 44.31 51.37
CA THR A 83 -66.53 42.87 51.72
C THR A 83 -65.54 42.10 50.85
N LEU A 84 -64.68 41.27 51.46
CA LEU A 84 -64.32 39.89 51.04
C LEU A 84 -62.94 39.45 51.56
N PRO A 85 -62.88 38.81 52.75
CA PRO A 85 -61.74 37.99 53.17
C PRO A 85 -61.70 36.61 52.50
N VAL A 86 -62.80 36.20 51.83
CA VAL A 86 -63.02 34.80 51.41
C VAL A 86 -62.38 34.45 50.06
N ILE A 87 -62.26 35.39 49.11
CA ILE A 87 -61.69 35.11 47.78
C ILE A 87 -60.17 34.98 47.79
N LEU A 88 -59.47 35.70 48.68
CA LEU A 88 -58.03 35.54 48.88
C LEU A 88 -57.69 34.14 49.45
N SER A 89 -58.48 33.67 50.42
CA SER A 89 -58.28 32.34 51.03
C SER A 89 -58.50 31.18 50.04
N LEU A 90 -59.47 31.27 49.13
CA LEU A 90 -59.70 30.21 48.14
C LEU A 90 -58.59 30.14 47.08
N GLY A 91 -58.08 31.30 46.63
CA GLY A 91 -56.98 31.39 45.68
C GLY A 91 -55.65 30.88 46.26
N ASP A 92 -55.38 31.18 47.53
CA ASP A 92 -54.19 30.71 48.24
C ASP A 92 -54.24 29.19 48.45
N ASN A 93 -55.40 28.63 48.84
CA ASN A 93 -55.57 27.18 48.99
C ASN A 93 -55.41 26.42 47.66
N LEU A 94 -55.98 26.94 46.56
CA LEU A 94 -55.80 26.37 45.22
C LEU A 94 -54.35 26.44 44.75
N ARG A 95 -53.65 27.54 45.03
CA ARG A 95 -52.23 27.69 44.70
C ARG A 95 -51.37 26.71 45.47
N THR A 96 -51.60 26.54 46.77
CA THR A 96 -50.87 25.53 47.56
C THR A 96 -51.10 24.10 47.08
N GLU A 97 -52.30 23.78 46.60
CA GLU A 97 -52.61 22.46 46.07
C GLU A 97 -51.99 22.22 44.68
N ILE A 98 -51.94 23.25 43.82
CA ILE A 98 -51.23 23.21 42.54
C ILE A 98 -49.73 23.06 42.76
N ASP A 99 -49.15 23.79 43.71
CA ASP A 99 -47.73 23.68 44.05
C ASP A 99 -47.40 22.29 44.60
N ARG A 100 -48.28 21.72 45.45
CA ARG A 100 -48.16 20.35 45.95
C ARG A 100 -48.20 19.31 44.82
N GLN A 101 -49.14 19.43 43.88
CA GLN A 101 -49.24 18.54 42.71
C GLN A 101 -48.02 18.67 41.80
N LYS A 102 -47.50 19.88 41.63
CA LYS A 102 -46.28 20.13 40.85
C LYS A 102 -45.06 19.47 41.49
N GLU A 103 -44.91 19.55 42.81
CA GLU A 103 -43.81 18.87 43.52
C GLU A 103 -43.90 17.34 43.43
N GLU A 104 -45.10 16.78 43.53
CA GLU A 104 -45.34 15.33 43.34
C GLU A 104 -44.99 14.89 41.91
N PHE A 105 -45.40 15.68 40.91
CA PHE A 105 -45.06 15.41 39.51
C PHE A 105 -43.56 15.52 39.25
N ASP A 106 -42.91 16.57 39.76
CA ASP A 106 -41.46 16.75 39.64
C ASP A 106 -40.69 15.64 40.36
N HIS A 107 -41.19 15.16 41.50
CA HIS A 107 -40.62 13.99 42.19
C HIS A 107 -40.74 12.72 41.34
N TYR A 108 -41.90 12.47 40.74
CA TYR A 108 -42.11 11.32 39.86
C TYR A 108 -41.17 11.36 38.63
N ILE A 109 -41.01 12.53 38.01
CA ILE A 109 -40.11 12.70 36.86
C ILE A 109 -38.66 12.40 37.25
N ARG A 110 -38.18 12.90 38.41
CA ARG A 110 -36.81 12.62 38.89
C ARG A 110 -36.59 11.12 39.13
N VAL A 111 -37.56 10.42 39.73
CA VAL A 111 -37.44 8.98 39.97
C VAL A 111 -37.40 8.19 38.65
N GLN A 112 -38.22 8.57 37.67
CA GLN A 112 -38.19 7.94 36.34
C GLN A 112 -36.87 8.22 35.60
N GLU A 113 -36.35 9.44 35.69
CA GLU A 113 -35.06 9.81 35.11
C GLU A 113 -33.92 8.94 35.69
N GLU A 114 -33.87 8.80 37.02
CA GLU A 114 -32.87 7.94 37.68
C GLU A 114 -32.98 6.48 37.26
N HIS A 115 -34.20 5.94 37.16
CA HIS A 115 -34.44 4.58 36.69
C HIS A 115 -34.00 4.37 35.24
N ILE A 116 -34.28 5.33 34.35
CA ILE A 116 -33.85 5.27 32.95
C ILE A 116 -32.31 5.34 32.86
N ILE A 117 -31.67 6.27 33.57
CA ILE A 117 -30.21 6.42 33.59
C ILE A 117 -29.54 5.14 34.09
N LYS A 118 -30.07 4.54 35.15
CA LYS A 118 -29.58 3.26 35.68
C LYS A 118 -29.74 2.13 34.66
N GLY A 119 -30.93 1.99 34.06
CA GLY A 119 -31.20 0.97 33.05
C GLY A 119 -30.30 1.09 31.81
N VAL A 120 -30.07 2.31 31.32
CA VAL A 120 -29.16 2.58 30.20
C VAL A 120 -27.72 2.21 30.54
N ARG A 121 -27.26 2.53 31.76
CA ARG A 121 -25.90 2.18 32.22
C ARG A 121 -25.70 0.67 32.30
N GLU A 122 -26.64 -0.05 32.90
CA GLU A 122 -26.61 -1.51 33.01
C GLU A 122 -26.69 -2.19 31.65
N MET A 123 -27.52 -1.68 30.74
CA MET A 123 -27.62 -2.18 29.37
C MET A 123 -26.29 -1.97 28.61
N LYS A 124 -25.68 -0.79 28.72
CA LYS A 124 -24.36 -0.50 28.11
C LYS A 124 -23.28 -1.42 28.66
N GLN A 125 -23.27 -1.67 29.97
CA GLN A 125 -22.31 -2.56 30.60
C GLN A 125 -22.47 -4.02 30.15
N ARG A 126 -23.72 -4.52 30.06
CA ARG A 126 -24.00 -5.85 29.52
C ARG A 126 -23.60 -6.00 28.05
N HIS A 127 -23.91 -4.99 27.23
CA HIS A 127 -23.56 -4.99 25.82
C HIS A 127 -22.04 -4.99 25.62
N MET A 128 -21.32 -4.16 26.39
CA MET A 128 -19.86 -4.10 26.32
C MET A 128 -19.21 -5.41 26.78
N ALA A 129 -19.69 -6.03 27.86
CA ALA A 129 -19.19 -7.33 28.31
C ALA A 129 -19.43 -8.45 27.27
N SER A 130 -20.61 -8.48 26.65
CA SER A 130 -20.93 -9.43 25.57
C SER A 130 -20.05 -9.22 24.35
N PHE A 131 -19.86 -7.97 23.93
CA PHE A 131 -19.01 -7.61 22.79
C PHE A 131 -17.55 -7.97 23.02
N LEU A 132 -16.99 -7.64 24.19
CA LEU A 132 -15.61 -8.00 24.56
C LEU A 132 -15.43 -9.53 24.63
N SER A 133 -16.42 -10.27 25.12
CA SER A 133 -16.38 -11.75 25.15
C SER A 133 -16.39 -12.34 23.73
N ALA A 134 -17.21 -11.80 22.83
CA ALA A 134 -17.28 -12.25 21.43
C ALA A 134 -15.96 -11.99 20.70
N ILE A 135 -15.37 -10.79 20.87
CA ILE A 135 -14.04 -10.46 20.33
C ILE A 135 -12.99 -11.40 20.92
N GLY A 136 -12.95 -11.59 22.24
CA GLY A 136 -11.99 -12.45 22.91
C GLY A 136 -12.03 -13.90 22.39
N LYS A 137 -13.23 -14.45 22.18
CA LYS A 137 -13.41 -15.77 21.56
C LYS A 137 -12.93 -15.81 20.10
N GLY A 138 -13.21 -14.75 19.33
CA GLY A 138 -12.74 -14.63 17.95
C GLY A 138 -11.21 -14.59 17.85
N VAL A 139 -10.57 -13.73 18.65
CA VAL A 139 -9.11 -13.60 18.72
C VAL A 139 -8.47 -14.91 19.20
N GLY A 140 -9.03 -15.54 20.23
CA GLY A 140 -8.52 -16.83 20.73
C GLY A 140 -8.55 -17.94 19.68
N ARG A 141 -9.64 -18.07 18.91
CA ARG A 141 -9.71 -19.03 17.80
C ARG A 141 -8.68 -18.74 16.72
N LYS A 142 -8.52 -17.47 16.33
CA LYS A 142 -7.55 -17.09 15.30
C LYS A 142 -6.10 -17.29 15.74
N LEU A 143 -5.81 -17.02 17.02
CA LEU A 143 -4.51 -17.29 17.61
C LEU A 143 -4.18 -18.79 17.54
N HIS A 144 -5.11 -19.65 17.94
CA HIS A 144 -4.92 -21.09 17.91
C HIS A 144 -4.72 -21.64 16.49
N GLU A 145 -5.49 -21.15 15.52
CA GLU A 145 -5.31 -21.48 14.09
C GLU A 145 -3.90 -21.10 13.60
N LYS A 146 -3.42 -19.91 13.98
CA LYS A 146 -2.07 -19.46 13.60
C LYS A 146 -0.96 -20.25 14.29
N GLU A 147 -1.18 -20.68 15.52
CA GLU A 147 -0.23 -21.53 16.25
C GLU A 147 -0.08 -22.91 15.58
N LEU A 148 -1.19 -23.50 15.14
CA LEU A 148 -1.22 -24.74 14.33
C LEU A 148 -0.53 -24.56 12.96
N GLU A 149 -0.74 -23.43 12.29
CA GLU A 149 -0.03 -23.12 11.02
C GLU A 149 1.48 -23.06 11.24
N ILE A 150 1.94 -22.38 12.30
CA ILE A 150 3.35 -22.26 12.66
C ILE A 150 3.95 -23.64 12.95
N GLU A 151 3.25 -24.49 13.69
CA GLU A 151 3.70 -25.85 13.99
C GLU A 151 3.87 -26.68 12.71
N ASN A 152 2.90 -26.60 11.80
CA ASN A 152 2.98 -27.28 10.50
C ASN A 152 4.13 -26.77 9.64
N MET A 153 4.36 -25.45 9.61
CA MET A 153 5.51 -24.84 8.93
C MET A 153 6.84 -25.31 9.52
N ASN A 154 6.95 -25.36 10.84
CA ASN A 154 8.16 -25.84 11.52
C ASN A 154 8.45 -27.32 11.20
N ARG A 155 7.41 -28.16 11.11
CA ARG A 155 7.54 -29.56 10.68
C ARG A 155 8.06 -29.66 9.24
N LYS A 156 7.48 -28.90 8.31
CA LYS A 156 7.95 -28.86 6.91
C LYS A 156 9.39 -28.34 6.81
N ASN A 157 9.74 -27.32 7.60
CA ASN A 157 11.10 -26.78 7.62
C ASN A 157 12.11 -27.84 8.08
N LYS A 158 11.78 -28.65 9.11
CA LYS A 158 12.62 -29.79 9.52
C LYS A 158 12.80 -30.82 8.41
N GLU A 159 11.73 -31.19 7.69
CA GLU A 159 11.83 -32.11 6.55
C GLU A 159 12.72 -31.54 5.42
N LEU A 160 12.59 -30.25 5.10
CA LEU A 160 13.41 -29.60 4.08
C LEU A 160 14.89 -29.57 4.47
N VAL A 161 15.20 -29.29 5.73
CA VAL A 161 16.57 -29.32 6.25
C VAL A 161 17.19 -30.72 6.10
N GLU A 162 16.43 -31.79 6.40
CA GLU A 162 16.93 -33.16 6.20
C GLU A 162 17.12 -33.49 4.71
N ARG A 163 16.23 -33.03 3.82
CA ARG A 163 16.42 -33.21 2.37
C ARG A 163 17.65 -32.48 1.84
N ILE A 164 17.94 -31.29 2.35
CA ILE A 164 19.15 -30.53 1.99
C ILE A 164 20.39 -31.30 2.43
N LYS A 165 20.40 -31.87 3.65
CA LYS A 165 21.52 -32.72 4.11
C LYS A 165 21.71 -33.93 3.20
N GLN A 166 20.62 -34.61 2.84
CA GLN A 166 20.67 -35.76 1.94
C GLN A 166 21.27 -35.40 0.57
N MET A 167 20.78 -34.33 -0.07
CA MET A 167 21.34 -33.86 -1.33
C MET A 167 22.80 -33.42 -1.22
N ALA A 168 23.20 -32.80 -0.09
CA ALA A 168 24.58 -32.43 0.13
C ALA A 168 25.52 -33.66 0.19
N MET A 169 25.09 -34.75 0.82
CA MET A 169 25.84 -36.02 0.82
C MET A 169 25.94 -36.62 -0.59
N GLU A 170 24.86 -36.59 -1.37
CA GLU A 170 24.86 -37.08 -2.75
C GLU A 170 25.82 -36.27 -3.63
N VAL A 171 25.79 -34.94 -3.55
CA VAL A 171 26.73 -34.07 -4.26
C VAL A 171 28.17 -34.38 -3.88
N GLN A 172 28.47 -34.59 -2.59
CA GLN A 172 29.82 -34.99 -2.15
C GLN A 172 30.26 -36.34 -2.73
N SER A 173 29.36 -37.31 -2.80
CA SER A 173 29.62 -38.62 -3.41
C SER A 173 29.95 -38.49 -4.90
N TRP A 174 29.15 -37.71 -5.64
CA TRP A 174 29.40 -37.45 -7.07
C TRP A 174 30.71 -36.71 -7.30
N GLN A 175 31.05 -35.74 -6.45
CA GLN A 175 32.34 -35.05 -6.52
C GLN A 175 33.52 -36.01 -6.28
N TYR A 176 33.39 -36.94 -5.34
CA TYR A 176 34.42 -37.97 -5.11
C TYR A 176 34.60 -38.87 -6.33
N GLN A 177 33.50 -39.36 -6.92
CA GLN A 177 33.55 -40.17 -8.13
C GLN A 177 34.16 -39.41 -9.32
N ALA A 178 33.83 -38.13 -9.49
CA ALA A 178 34.39 -37.29 -10.53
C ALA A 178 35.92 -37.15 -10.39
N LYS A 179 36.42 -36.88 -9.17
CA LYS A 179 37.86 -36.81 -8.88
C LYS A 179 38.57 -38.14 -9.10
N TYR A 180 37.94 -39.24 -8.73
CA TYR A 180 38.48 -40.58 -9.00
C TYR A 180 38.59 -40.83 -10.52
N ASN A 181 37.54 -40.54 -11.28
CA ASN A 181 37.54 -40.69 -12.74
C ASN A 181 38.60 -39.79 -13.39
N GLU A 182 38.78 -38.57 -12.92
CA GLU A 182 39.84 -37.65 -13.37
C GLU A 182 41.23 -38.25 -13.13
N SER A 183 41.47 -38.87 -11.97
CA SER A 183 42.74 -39.54 -11.68
C SER A 183 43.01 -40.72 -12.62
N VAL A 184 41.98 -41.51 -12.94
CA VAL A 184 42.07 -42.62 -13.89
C VAL A 184 42.40 -42.11 -15.30
N ILE A 185 41.72 -41.04 -15.74
CA ILE A 185 41.98 -40.39 -17.04
C ILE A 185 43.42 -39.88 -17.08
N SER A 186 43.92 -39.27 -16.00
CA SER A 186 45.30 -38.79 -15.92
C SER A 186 46.33 -39.92 -16.07
N VAL A 187 46.10 -41.07 -15.41
CA VAL A 187 46.96 -42.26 -15.55
C VAL A 187 46.91 -42.82 -16.97
N LEU A 188 45.72 -42.96 -17.55
CA LEU A 188 45.57 -43.44 -18.93
C LEU A 188 46.25 -42.50 -19.93
N LYS A 189 46.14 -41.19 -19.74
CA LYS A 189 46.81 -40.18 -20.56
C LYS A 189 48.33 -40.28 -20.45
N SER A 190 48.86 -40.55 -19.26
CA SER A 190 50.28 -40.80 -19.05
C SER A 190 50.76 -42.07 -19.77
N ASN A 191 50.00 -43.17 -19.62
CA ASN A 191 50.32 -44.44 -20.28
C ASN A 191 50.28 -44.31 -21.81
N LEU A 192 49.30 -43.57 -22.35
CA LEU A 192 49.20 -43.32 -23.79
C LEU A 192 50.40 -42.51 -24.29
N LYS A 193 50.81 -41.46 -23.57
CA LYS A 193 52.01 -40.69 -23.91
C LYS A 193 53.27 -41.56 -23.90
N GLN A 194 53.38 -42.49 -22.95
CA GLN A 194 54.51 -43.41 -22.87
C GLN A 194 54.50 -44.43 -24.03
N ALA A 195 53.32 -44.94 -24.41
CA ALA A 195 53.17 -45.84 -25.55
C ALA A 195 53.48 -45.13 -26.89
N ILE A 196 53.07 -43.87 -27.06
CA ILE A 196 53.42 -43.04 -28.22
C ILE A 196 54.93 -42.80 -28.27
N ALA A 197 55.57 -42.50 -27.13
CA ALA A 197 57.03 -42.34 -27.07
C ALA A 197 57.79 -43.63 -27.44
N GLN A 198 57.25 -44.81 -27.08
CA GLN A 198 57.80 -46.10 -27.49
C GLN A 198 57.60 -46.41 -28.98
N TYR A 199 56.52 -45.91 -29.59
CA TYR A 199 56.24 -46.08 -31.01
C TYR A 199 57.14 -45.17 -31.88
N ILE A 200 57.47 -43.97 -31.40
CA ILE A 200 58.38 -43.03 -32.10
C ILE A 200 59.82 -43.56 -32.14
N ASP A 201 60.24 -44.40 -31.19
CA ASP A 201 61.60 -44.98 -31.17
C ASP A 201 61.78 -46.18 -32.12
N GLN A 202 60.70 -46.70 -32.73
CA GLN A 202 60.75 -47.79 -33.73
C GLN A 202 60.39 -47.37 -35.17
N GLY A 203 60.16 -46.07 -35.42
CA GLY A 203 59.74 -45.56 -36.73
C GLY A 203 60.67 -44.50 -37.32
N LYS A 204 61.91 -44.88 -37.69
CA LYS A 204 62.71 -44.10 -38.65
C LYS A 204 62.11 -44.31 -40.05
N GLU A 205 61.42 -43.31 -40.58
CA GLU A 205 61.56 -42.83 -41.96
C GLU A 205 60.51 -41.77 -42.31
N GLY A 206 60.99 -40.64 -42.83
CA GLY A 206 60.46 -40.09 -44.08
C GLY A 206 59.20 -39.23 -44.06
N CYS A 207 59.45 -37.93 -44.32
CA CYS A 207 58.71 -37.09 -45.27
C CYS A 207 57.46 -36.32 -44.80
N GLY A 208 57.55 -34.99 -44.93
CA GLY A 208 56.59 -34.25 -45.77
C GLY A 208 55.49 -33.42 -45.08
N ASP A 209 55.80 -32.14 -44.91
CA ASP A 209 54.97 -30.96 -45.22
C ASP A 209 53.78 -30.48 -44.35
N ASN A 210 53.95 -29.19 -44.00
CA ASN A 210 53.03 -28.05 -43.89
C ASN A 210 52.35 -27.68 -42.56
N GLU A 211 52.84 -26.53 -42.04
CA GLU A 211 52.17 -25.29 -41.55
C GLU A 211 50.87 -25.43 -40.70
N VAL A 212 50.58 -24.64 -39.66
CA VAL A 212 50.87 -23.24 -39.29
C VAL A 212 50.56 -23.03 -37.77
N GLU A 213 50.99 -21.88 -37.24
CA GLU A 213 50.49 -21.14 -36.05
C GLU A 213 50.87 -21.72 -34.65
N ASP A 214 51.35 -20.96 -33.65
CA ASP A 214 51.18 -19.55 -33.32
C ASP A 214 52.43 -18.96 -32.63
N ALA A 215 52.65 -17.67 -32.88
CA ALA A 215 53.78 -16.88 -32.40
C ALA A 215 53.52 -16.28 -31.01
N GLU A 216 54.34 -16.67 -30.03
CA GLU A 216 54.58 -15.88 -28.82
C GLU A 216 55.68 -14.85 -29.09
N SER A 217 55.42 -13.57 -28.77
CA SER A 217 56.46 -12.54 -28.73
C SER A 217 56.24 -11.56 -27.58
N SER A 218 57.20 -11.57 -26.67
CA SER A 218 57.46 -10.51 -25.70
C SER A 218 58.40 -9.46 -26.30
N CYS A 219 58.16 -8.17 -26.07
CA CYS A 219 59.19 -7.12 -26.12
C CYS A 219 58.94 -6.02 -25.08
N ILE A 220 60.02 -5.70 -24.38
CA ILE A 220 60.26 -4.58 -23.46
C ILE A 220 60.61 -3.33 -24.29
N ASN A 221 60.13 -2.11 -23.96
CA ASN A 221 60.94 -1.03 -23.33
C ASN A 221 60.29 0.37 -23.29
N GLN A 222 60.83 1.15 -22.36
CA GLN A 222 60.51 2.47 -21.82
C GLN A 222 60.58 3.67 -22.79
N ASN A 223 59.77 4.70 -22.50
CA ASN A 223 60.18 6.07 -22.09
C ASN A 223 58.93 6.98 -22.11
N ASN A 224 58.78 8.12 -21.43
CA ASN A 224 59.26 8.82 -20.24
C ASN A 224 58.77 10.28 -20.43
N HIS A 225 58.65 11.07 -19.35
CA HIS A 225 58.31 12.52 -19.28
C HIS A 225 56.82 12.93 -19.19
N LEU A 226 56.38 13.92 -18.41
CA LEU A 226 56.76 14.62 -17.16
C LEU A 226 55.79 15.86 -17.07
N ILE A 227 55.51 16.35 -15.84
CA ILE A 227 55.06 17.72 -15.43
C ILE A 227 53.54 18.11 -15.39
N ILE A 228 52.89 18.00 -14.19
CA ILE A 228 52.43 19.06 -13.21
C ILE A 228 51.83 20.39 -13.80
N PRO A 229 50.73 21.02 -13.27
CA PRO A 229 50.58 21.34 -11.83
C PRO A 229 49.21 21.32 -11.15
N SER A 230 49.33 21.17 -9.84
CA SER A 230 48.48 21.59 -8.74
C SER A 230 48.01 23.06 -8.82
N GLY A 231 46.78 23.31 -8.34
CA GLY A 231 46.29 24.63 -7.99
C GLY A 231 45.27 24.52 -6.86
N SER A 232 45.64 25.00 -5.68
CA SER A 232 44.81 25.15 -4.48
C SER A 232 44.20 26.55 -4.48
N GLU A 233 42.93 26.68 -4.06
CA GLU A 233 42.45 27.60 -3.00
C GLU A 233 40.97 28.00 -3.16
N ASN A 234 40.21 27.68 -2.11
CA ASN A 234 39.13 28.41 -1.44
C ASN A 234 38.23 29.41 -2.21
N GLY A 235 36.92 29.19 -2.09
CA GLY A 235 35.91 30.23 -2.32
C GLY A 235 34.50 29.75 -1.99
N GLN A 236 34.02 30.04 -0.78
CA GLN A 236 32.59 30.06 -0.47
C GLN A 236 31.88 31.05 -1.39
N LEU A 237 30.91 30.62 -2.20
CA LEU A 237 29.88 31.53 -2.71
C LEU A 237 28.58 30.77 -3.06
N LYS A 238 27.53 31.10 -2.31
CA LYS A 238 26.12 30.92 -2.71
C LYS A 238 25.90 31.62 -4.05
N LEU A 239 25.42 30.91 -5.07
CA LEU A 239 24.63 31.55 -6.13
C LEU A 239 23.71 30.55 -6.84
N LYS A 240 22.40 30.76 -6.69
CA LYS A 240 21.39 30.27 -7.63
C LYS A 240 21.58 31.03 -8.94
N GLU A 241 22.37 30.51 -9.87
CA GLU A 241 22.39 31.04 -11.24
C GLU A 241 21.51 30.21 -12.16
N ARG A 242 20.49 30.87 -12.72
CA ARG A 242 19.70 30.35 -13.83
C ARG A 242 20.59 30.36 -15.07
N VAL A 243 20.90 29.18 -15.59
CA VAL A 243 21.75 29.01 -16.78
C VAL A 243 21.05 29.64 -18.00
N THR A 244 21.74 30.53 -18.72
CA THR A 244 21.29 31.16 -19.96
C THR A 244 21.73 30.38 -21.20
N CYS A 245 20.92 30.43 -22.26
CA CYS A 245 21.18 29.79 -23.55
C CYS A 245 22.54 30.19 -24.10
N ILE A 246 23.35 29.20 -24.48
CA ILE A 246 24.71 29.44 -25.00
C ILE A 246 24.67 30.18 -26.35
N ALA A 247 23.62 29.97 -27.14
CA ALA A 247 23.50 30.54 -28.49
C ALA A 247 23.09 32.03 -28.47
N CYS A 248 21.96 32.37 -27.84
CA CYS A 248 21.49 33.76 -27.81
C CYS A 248 21.98 34.56 -26.60
N LYS A 249 22.47 33.90 -25.55
CA LYS A 249 22.87 34.48 -24.26
C LYS A 249 21.78 35.29 -23.53
N GLY A 250 20.55 35.36 -24.07
CA GLY A 250 19.48 36.21 -23.55
C GLY A 250 18.34 35.46 -22.85
N LYS A 251 18.06 34.21 -23.24
CA LYS A 251 16.95 33.41 -22.70
C LYS A 251 17.46 32.27 -21.83
N VAL A 252 16.66 31.82 -20.87
CA VAL A 252 17.01 30.68 -20.00
C VAL A 252 17.09 29.40 -20.83
N VAL A 253 18.03 28.51 -20.48
CA VAL A 253 18.12 27.21 -21.13
C VAL A 253 16.88 26.39 -20.83
N SER A 254 16.27 25.84 -21.88
CA SER A 254 15.04 25.04 -21.77
C SER A 254 15.06 23.79 -22.65
N MET A 255 16.14 23.50 -23.38
CA MET A 255 16.18 22.42 -24.36
C MET A 255 17.32 21.44 -24.06
N LEU A 256 16.96 20.18 -23.84
CA LEU A 256 17.86 19.04 -23.68
C LEU A 256 18.11 18.41 -25.05
N LEU A 257 19.36 18.44 -25.53
CA LEU A 257 19.71 17.95 -26.88
C LEU A 257 20.05 16.46 -26.86
N LEU A 258 19.51 15.67 -27.78
CA LEU A 258 19.84 14.25 -27.95
C LEU A 258 20.82 14.04 -29.14
N PRO A 259 21.75 13.07 -29.04
CA PRO A 259 21.89 12.08 -27.96
C PRO A 259 22.76 12.55 -26.78
N CYS A 260 23.43 13.71 -26.86
CA CYS A 260 24.41 14.15 -25.86
C CYS A 260 23.86 14.56 -24.48
N ARG A 261 22.54 14.73 -24.35
CA ARG A 261 21.82 15.17 -23.14
C ARG A 261 22.31 16.51 -22.56
N HIS A 262 22.90 17.37 -23.37
CA HIS A 262 23.30 18.70 -22.93
C HIS A 262 22.11 19.65 -22.91
N LEU A 263 21.87 20.24 -21.73
CA LEU A 263 20.90 21.31 -21.54
C LEU A 263 21.61 22.65 -21.83
N CYS A 264 21.50 23.17 -23.05
CA CYS A 264 22.29 24.35 -23.47
C CYS A 264 21.58 25.37 -24.39
N LEU A 265 20.41 25.05 -24.95
CA LEU A 265 19.65 25.94 -25.82
C LEU A 265 18.32 26.40 -25.19
N CYS A 266 17.82 27.57 -25.58
CA CYS A 266 16.41 27.95 -25.37
C CYS A 266 15.54 27.44 -26.53
N MET A 267 14.23 27.44 -26.33
CA MET A 267 13.25 26.98 -27.33
C MET A 267 13.43 27.65 -28.70
N ASP A 268 13.68 28.96 -28.74
CA ASP A 268 13.81 29.67 -30.02
C ASP A 268 15.11 29.34 -30.75
N CYS A 269 16.20 29.07 -30.02
CA CYS A 269 17.49 28.75 -30.62
C CYS A 269 17.57 27.29 -31.10
N ASP A 270 16.74 26.40 -30.55
CA ASP A 270 16.74 24.99 -30.94
C ASP A 270 16.41 24.79 -32.43
N GLY A 271 15.51 25.59 -33.00
CA GLY A 271 15.11 25.49 -34.41
C GLY A 271 16.22 25.84 -35.42
N PHE A 272 17.26 26.55 -34.99
CA PHE A 272 18.35 27.02 -35.87
C PHE A 272 19.68 26.31 -35.63
N ILE A 273 19.76 25.45 -34.61
CA ILE A 273 21.01 24.78 -34.21
C ILE A 273 20.86 23.27 -34.35
N HIS A 274 21.65 22.72 -35.28
CA HIS A 274 21.70 21.29 -35.59
C HIS A 274 22.86 20.55 -34.93
N VAL A 275 23.74 21.25 -34.22
CA VAL A 275 24.92 20.69 -33.53
C VAL A 275 24.98 21.24 -32.11
N CYS A 276 25.23 20.37 -31.13
CA CYS A 276 25.31 20.77 -29.73
C CYS A 276 26.47 21.76 -29.50
N PRO A 277 26.22 22.97 -28.97
CA PRO A 277 27.29 23.95 -28.69
C PRO A 277 28.33 23.48 -27.66
N ILE A 278 27.97 22.53 -26.79
CA ILE A 278 28.88 22.04 -25.73
C ILE A 278 29.83 20.98 -26.28
N CYS A 279 29.32 19.96 -26.96
CA CYS A 279 30.11 18.78 -27.34
C CYS A 279 30.24 18.57 -28.85
N GLN A 280 29.73 19.50 -29.66
CA GLN A 280 29.79 19.48 -31.12
C GLN A 280 29.15 18.23 -31.76
N LEU A 281 28.28 17.52 -31.03
CA LEU A 281 27.59 16.35 -31.54
C LEU A 281 26.32 16.76 -32.30
N MET A 282 26.05 16.10 -33.42
CA MET A 282 24.85 16.36 -34.22
C MET A 282 23.57 16.08 -33.42
N LYS A 283 22.64 17.04 -33.43
CA LYS A 283 21.36 16.98 -32.74
C LYS A 283 20.38 16.13 -33.56
N THR A 284 19.93 15.01 -33.01
CA THR A 284 18.91 14.14 -33.64
C THR A 284 17.49 14.47 -33.17
N ALA A 285 17.36 14.94 -31.93
CA ALA A 285 16.11 15.40 -31.34
C ALA A 285 16.40 16.37 -30.19
N SER A 286 15.38 17.12 -29.76
CA SER A 286 15.45 18.03 -28.62
C SER A 286 14.20 17.86 -27.76
N ILE A 287 14.37 17.90 -26.44
CA ILE A 287 13.27 17.82 -25.47
C ILE A 287 13.20 19.14 -24.71
N GLN A 288 12.02 19.76 -24.70
CA GLN A 288 11.78 20.96 -23.90
C GLN A 288 11.60 20.59 -22.42
N LEU A 289 12.42 21.19 -21.56
CA LEU A 289 12.21 21.22 -20.12
C LEU A 289 11.36 22.45 -19.78
N LEU A 290 10.13 22.23 -19.33
CA LEU A 290 9.27 23.29 -18.80
C LEU A 290 9.87 23.77 -17.46
N SER A 291 10.59 24.89 -17.50
CA SER A 291 10.99 25.60 -16.28
C SER A 291 9.83 26.48 -15.82
N PHE A 292 9.17 26.09 -14.72
CA PHE A 292 8.19 26.93 -14.06
C PHE A 292 8.88 28.16 -13.47
N SER A 293 8.70 29.32 -14.12
CA SER A 293 9.00 30.60 -13.50
C SER A 293 7.99 30.85 -12.38
N LEU A 294 8.45 30.68 -11.13
CA LEU A 294 7.78 31.21 -9.95
C LEU A 294 7.77 32.75 -10.03
N SER A 295 6.70 33.31 -10.60
CA SER A 295 6.31 34.70 -10.39
C SER A 295 4.81 34.85 -10.63
N GLY A 296 4.09 35.18 -9.56
CA GLY A 296 2.72 35.74 -9.64
C GLY A 296 1.61 34.72 -9.79
N SER A 297 1.03 34.34 -8.64
CA SER A 297 -0.42 34.15 -8.43
C SER A 297 -1.26 33.70 -9.63
N ASP A 298 -0.95 32.55 -10.20
CA ASP A 298 -1.95 31.80 -10.95
C ASP A 298 -2.17 30.47 -10.24
N ARG A 299 -3.37 30.34 -9.64
CA ARG A 299 -3.86 29.10 -9.04
C ARG A 299 -4.07 28.12 -10.20
N MET A 300 -3.00 27.46 -10.64
CA MET A 300 -3.12 26.14 -11.23
C MET A 300 -3.91 25.31 -10.21
N MET A 301 -5.12 24.92 -10.55
CA MET A 301 -5.89 23.92 -9.81
C MET A 301 -5.00 22.67 -9.73
N LYS A 302 -4.20 22.56 -8.67
CA LYS A 302 -3.50 21.33 -8.29
C LYS A 302 -4.61 20.33 -8.03
N ASN A 303 -4.92 19.48 -9.01
CA ASN A 303 -5.80 18.34 -8.79
C ASN A 303 -5.08 17.42 -7.81
N SER A 304 -5.40 17.59 -6.52
CA SER A 304 -5.00 16.67 -5.46
C SER A 304 -5.47 15.27 -5.84
N THR A 305 -4.56 14.29 -5.86
CA THR A 305 -4.91 12.88 -6.07
C THR A 305 -6.05 12.48 -5.15
N LYS A 306 -7.08 11.84 -5.73
CA LYS A 306 -8.28 11.42 -4.99
C LYS A 306 -8.10 10.02 -4.40
N ILE A 307 -8.68 9.78 -3.24
CA ILE A 307 -8.73 8.46 -2.60
C ILE A 307 -10.09 7.83 -2.83
N CYS A 308 -10.12 6.70 -3.53
CA CYS A 308 -11.32 5.95 -3.85
C CYS A 308 -11.44 4.67 -3.02
N ALA A 309 -12.64 4.40 -2.51
CA ALA A 309 -12.93 3.15 -1.82
C ALA A 309 -13.76 2.21 -2.71
N PRO A 310 -13.28 1.00 -3.05
CA PRO A 310 -14.09 0.04 -3.78
C PRO A 310 -15.11 -0.63 -2.85
N LEU A 311 -16.38 -0.65 -3.27
CA LEU A 311 -17.50 -1.28 -2.58
C LEU A 311 -17.89 -2.54 -3.34
N MET A 312 -17.89 -3.68 -2.63
CA MET A 312 -18.07 -5.02 -3.22
C MET A 312 -19.15 -5.83 -2.48
N ALA A 313 -20.06 -5.14 -1.79
CA ALA A 313 -21.15 -5.79 -1.08
C ALA A 313 -22.09 -6.53 -2.03
N GLN A 314 -22.83 -7.52 -1.49
CA GLN A 314 -23.74 -8.35 -2.29
C GLN A 314 -25.19 -7.83 -2.32
N SER A 315 -25.50 -6.75 -1.60
CA SER A 315 -26.83 -6.11 -1.58
C SER A 315 -26.72 -4.58 -1.61
N ILE A 316 -27.80 -3.91 -2.03
CA ILE A 316 -27.86 -2.45 -2.15
C ILE A 316 -27.76 -1.77 -0.79
N GLU A 317 -28.45 -2.29 0.22
CA GLU A 317 -28.44 -1.75 1.58
C GLU A 317 -27.02 -1.75 2.17
N GLN A 318 -26.29 -2.84 1.93
CA GLN A 318 -24.92 -2.98 2.39
C GLN A 318 -23.97 -2.07 1.60
N MET A 319 -24.16 -1.89 0.27
CA MET A 319 -23.39 -0.90 -0.51
C MET A 319 -23.57 0.53 0.04
N VAL A 320 -24.81 0.92 0.34
CA VAL A 320 -25.10 2.25 0.92
C VAL A 320 -24.46 2.40 2.31
N PHE A 321 -24.53 1.35 3.14
CA PHE A 321 -23.87 1.34 4.44
C PHE A 321 -22.34 1.47 4.32
N GLU A 322 -21.71 0.72 3.40
CA GLU A 322 -20.28 0.80 3.15
C GLU A 322 -19.85 2.15 2.57
N MET A 323 -20.68 2.80 1.75
CA MET A 323 -20.43 4.18 1.30
C MET A 323 -20.36 5.16 2.47
N GLY A 324 -21.25 5.01 3.47
CA GLY A 324 -21.19 5.77 4.71
C GLY A 324 -19.90 5.56 5.49
N GLN A 325 -19.43 4.29 5.59
CA GLN A 325 -18.15 3.96 6.21
C GLN A 325 -16.95 4.54 5.44
N ALA A 326 -16.97 4.46 4.11
CA ALA A 326 -15.94 5.04 3.25
C ALA A 326 -15.78 6.54 3.52
N LYS A 327 -16.91 7.26 3.58
CA LYS A 327 -16.93 8.70 3.91
C LYS A 327 -16.38 8.98 5.29
N ALA A 328 -16.80 8.21 6.30
CA ALA A 328 -16.31 8.38 7.67
C ALA A 328 -14.79 8.13 7.80
N GLN A 329 -14.23 7.24 6.97
CA GLN A 329 -12.79 6.97 6.90
C GLN A 329 -12.03 7.92 5.95
N GLY A 330 -12.72 8.90 5.36
CA GLY A 330 -12.11 9.93 4.54
C GLY A 330 -11.88 9.55 3.09
N ALA A 331 -12.66 8.65 2.49
CA ALA A 331 -12.66 8.49 1.03
C ALA A 331 -13.20 9.77 0.35
N ASP A 332 -12.61 10.14 -0.79
CA ASP A 332 -13.09 11.28 -1.60
C ASP A 332 -14.21 10.86 -2.57
N LEU A 333 -14.24 9.58 -2.94
CA LEU A 333 -15.24 8.95 -3.80
C LEU A 333 -15.26 7.44 -3.58
N VAL A 334 -16.26 6.75 -4.16
CA VAL A 334 -16.38 5.29 -4.07
C VAL A 334 -16.51 4.64 -5.44
N GLU A 335 -15.98 3.43 -5.60
CA GLU A 335 -16.16 2.59 -6.79
C GLU A 335 -17.19 1.51 -6.46
N ILE A 336 -18.40 1.60 -7.03
CA ILE A 336 -19.46 0.62 -6.82
C ILE A 336 -19.31 -0.50 -7.84
N ARG A 337 -18.98 -1.70 -7.35
CA ARG A 337 -18.84 -2.92 -8.18
C ARG A 337 -20.18 -3.62 -8.32
N LEU A 338 -20.92 -3.29 -9.38
CA LEU A 338 -22.22 -3.89 -9.68
C LEU A 338 -22.11 -5.40 -9.92
N ASP A 339 -20.96 -5.88 -10.40
CA ASP A 339 -20.70 -7.29 -10.64
C ASP A 339 -20.70 -8.16 -9.37
N TYR A 340 -20.66 -7.57 -8.17
CA TYR A 340 -20.76 -8.29 -6.89
C TYR A 340 -22.20 -8.37 -6.35
N LEU A 341 -23.12 -7.57 -6.87
CA LEU A 341 -24.51 -7.54 -6.40
C LEU A 341 -25.26 -8.80 -6.84
N LYS A 342 -26.00 -9.40 -5.91
CA LYS A 342 -26.90 -10.52 -6.23
C LYS A 342 -28.26 -9.99 -6.68
N ASN A 343 -28.79 -10.57 -7.77
CA ASN A 343 -30.11 -10.21 -8.32
C ASN A 343 -30.27 -8.74 -8.72
N PHE A 344 -29.20 -8.12 -9.23
CA PHE A 344 -29.18 -6.70 -9.61
C PHE A 344 -30.25 -6.36 -10.65
N ARG A 345 -31.08 -5.36 -10.33
CA ARG A 345 -32.15 -4.79 -11.17
C ARG A 345 -31.77 -3.36 -11.55
N PRO A 346 -31.17 -3.14 -12.74
CA PRO A 346 -30.46 -1.90 -13.06
C PRO A 346 -31.20 -0.61 -12.72
N ARG A 347 -32.44 -0.43 -13.20
CA ARG A 347 -33.19 0.80 -12.97
C ARG A 347 -33.53 1.04 -11.50
N GLN A 348 -34.08 0.04 -10.83
CA GLN A 348 -34.51 0.16 -9.43
C GLN A 348 -33.30 0.39 -8.52
N ASP A 349 -32.25 -0.41 -8.69
CA ASP A 349 -31.11 -0.44 -7.78
C ASP A 349 -30.19 0.77 -7.98
N LEU A 350 -29.97 1.20 -9.24
CA LEU A 350 -29.20 2.42 -9.52
C LEU A 350 -29.91 3.67 -9.00
N GLU A 351 -31.23 3.76 -9.10
CA GLU A 351 -31.98 4.88 -8.53
C GLU A 351 -31.74 4.99 -7.02
N ILE A 352 -31.69 3.86 -6.30
CA ILE A 352 -31.39 3.84 -4.86
C ILE A 352 -29.93 4.26 -4.59
N LEU A 353 -28.98 3.70 -5.34
CA LEU A 353 -27.55 3.99 -5.15
C LEU A 353 -27.17 5.43 -5.49
N LEU A 354 -27.89 6.08 -6.41
CA LEU A 354 -27.51 7.39 -6.97
C LEU A 354 -28.27 8.58 -6.40
N ARG A 355 -29.50 8.41 -5.91
CA ARG A 355 -30.40 9.52 -5.49
C ARG A 355 -29.86 10.31 -4.30
N ASP A 356 -29.46 9.62 -3.22
CA ASP A 356 -29.02 10.24 -1.95
C ASP A 356 -27.59 9.85 -1.59
N ARG A 357 -26.72 9.74 -2.61
CA ARG A 357 -25.34 9.28 -2.42
C ARG A 357 -24.52 10.25 -1.58
N LEU A 358 -23.73 9.71 -0.67
CA LEU A 358 -22.93 10.48 0.29
C LEU A 358 -21.59 10.97 -0.26
N LEU A 359 -21.12 10.35 -1.34
CA LEU A 359 -19.86 10.59 -2.03
C LEU A 359 -20.09 10.49 -3.55
N PRO A 360 -19.24 11.13 -4.37
CA PRO A 360 -19.16 10.84 -5.79
C PRO A 360 -18.92 9.35 -6.06
N VAL A 361 -19.46 8.84 -7.17
CA VAL A 361 -19.42 7.41 -7.49
C VAL A 361 -18.78 7.13 -8.85
N ILE A 362 -17.97 6.08 -8.88
CA ILE A 362 -17.58 5.37 -10.10
C ILE A 362 -18.43 4.12 -10.18
N ILE A 363 -19.26 4.00 -11.21
CA ILE A 363 -20.05 2.80 -11.45
C ILE A 363 -19.28 1.86 -12.36
N VAL A 364 -19.12 0.62 -11.91
CA VAL A 364 -18.35 -0.41 -12.62
C VAL A 364 -19.18 -1.68 -12.71
N TYR A 365 -19.28 -2.25 -13.90
CA TYR A 365 -19.94 -3.53 -14.11
C TYR A 365 -19.02 -4.52 -14.83
N ARG A 366 -18.01 -5.02 -14.10
CA ARG A 366 -16.84 -5.68 -14.70
C ARG A 366 -17.15 -7.13 -15.15
N PRO A 367 -16.89 -7.51 -16.41
CA PRO A 367 -17.06 -8.89 -16.88
C PRO A 367 -15.94 -9.82 -16.37
N LYS A 368 -16.19 -11.14 -16.32
CA LYS A 368 -15.18 -12.13 -15.92
C LYS A 368 -13.91 -12.11 -16.78
N SER A 369 -14.02 -11.83 -18.08
CA SER A 369 -12.88 -11.72 -19.00
C SER A 369 -11.90 -10.61 -18.63
N GLU A 370 -12.32 -9.65 -17.81
CA GLU A 370 -11.54 -8.49 -17.36
C GLU A 370 -11.35 -8.50 -15.82
N GLY A 371 -11.44 -9.69 -15.21
CA GLY A 371 -11.20 -9.90 -13.78
C GLY A 371 -12.35 -9.49 -12.85
N GLY A 372 -13.57 -9.35 -13.38
CA GLY A 372 -14.79 -9.13 -12.61
C GLY A 372 -15.59 -10.40 -12.31
N CYS A 373 -16.83 -10.22 -11.87
CA CYS A 373 -17.75 -11.32 -11.57
C CYS A 373 -18.95 -11.42 -12.51
N TYR A 374 -19.16 -10.46 -13.42
CA TYR A 374 -20.32 -10.47 -14.30
C TYR A 374 -20.21 -11.55 -15.38
N GLU A 375 -21.31 -12.31 -15.51
CA GLU A 375 -21.60 -13.23 -16.61
C GLU A 375 -22.99 -12.91 -17.14
N GLY A 376 -23.11 -12.74 -18.46
CA GLY A 376 -24.39 -12.43 -19.08
C GLY A 376 -24.22 -11.79 -20.46
N ASP A 377 -25.31 -11.17 -20.91
CA ASP A 377 -25.38 -10.48 -22.19
C ASP A 377 -24.67 -9.12 -22.13
N GLU A 378 -23.70 -8.92 -23.01
CA GLU A 378 -22.86 -7.72 -23.02
C GLU A 378 -23.66 -6.43 -23.27
N ARG A 379 -24.69 -6.49 -24.12
CA ARG A 379 -25.53 -5.33 -24.39
C ARG A 379 -26.32 -4.92 -23.15
N LYS A 380 -26.91 -5.87 -22.41
CA LYS A 380 -27.57 -5.57 -21.13
C LYS A 380 -26.63 -4.97 -20.08
N ARG A 381 -25.37 -5.41 -20.07
CA ARG A 381 -24.32 -4.86 -19.18
C ARG A 381 -24.04 -3.39 -19.51
N LEU A 382 -23.80 -3.09 -20.79
CA LEU A 382 -23.55 -1.73 -21.28
C LEU A 382 -24.78 -0.82 -21.11
N ASP A 383 -26.00 -1.33 -21.35
CA ASP A 383 -27.24 -0.59 -21.12
C ASP A 383 -27.39 -0.17 -19.65
N ALA A 384 -26.95 -1.01 -18.69
CA ALA A 384 -26.94 -0.66 -17.28
C ALA A 384 -25.93 0.46 -16.94
N LEU A 385 -24.76 0.48 -17.60
CA LEU A 385 -23.78 1.57 -17.45
C LEU A 385 -24.30 2.88 -18.07
N SER A 386 -24.89 2.82 -19.27
CA SER A 386 -25.56 3.97 -19.89
C SER A 386 -26.67 4.52 -19.00
N LEU A 387 -27.48 3.64 -18.42
CA LEU A 387 -28.52 4.03 -17.46
C LEU A 387 -27.94 4.69 -16.20
N ALA A 388 -26.79 4.23 -15.70
CA ALA A 388 -26.12 4.86 -14.58
C ALA A 388 -25.69 6.30 -14.91
N MET A 389 -25.18 6.56 -16.12
CA MET A 389 -24.88 7.93 -16.58
C MET A 389 -26.14 8.79 -16.65
N GLU A 390 -27.24 8.25 -17.18
CA GLU A 390 -28.54 8.94 -17.27
C GLU A 390 -29.11 9.31 -15.90
N LEU A 391 -28.95 8.42 -14.91
CA LEU A 391 -29.34 8.64 -13.53
C LEU A 391 -28.35 9.50 -12.74
N GLY A 392 -27.31 10.02 -13.42
CA GLY A 392 -26.41 11.03 -12.88
C GLY A 392 -25.21 10.48 -12.11
N ALA A 393 -24.71 9.28 -12.43
CA ALA A 393 -23.41 8.83 -11.91
C ALA A 393 -22.28 9.80 -12.30
N ASP A 394 -21.33 10.05 -11.39
CA ASP A 394 -20.21 10.97 -11.64
C ASP A 394 -19.22 10.40 -12.66
N TYR A 395 -18.99 9.08 -12.58
CA TYR A 395 -18.15 8.33 -13.50
C TYR A 395 -18.76 6.97 -13.82
N VAL A 396 -18.51 6.50 -15.05
CA VAL A 396 -18.69 5.08 -15.42
C VAL A 396 -17.38 4.52 -15.93
N ASP A 397 -17.09 3.28 -15.59
CA ASP A 397 -15.90 2.55 -16.03
C ASP A 397 -16.29 1.53 -17.11
N VAL A 398 -15.74 1.70 -18.30
CA VAL A 398 -15.96 0.85 -19.47
C VAL A 398 -14.63 0.30 -19.97
N GLU A 399 -14.61 -1.00 -20.27
CA GLU A 399 -13.39 -1.68 -20.71
C GLU A 399 -13.00 -1.28 -22.14
N LEU A 400 -11.69 -1.14 -22.40
CA LEU A 400 -11.12 -0.70 -23.67
C LEU A 400 -11.73 -1.40 -24.89
N LYS A 401 -11.92 -2.72 -24.79
CA LYS A 401 -12.45 -3.57 -25.88
C LYS A 401 -13.82 -3.14 -26.39
N VAL A 402 -14.63 -2.49 -25.56
CA VAL A 402 -16.00 -2.07 -25.89
C VAL A 402 -16.20 -0.55 -25.78
N ALA A 403 -15.14 0.20 -25.47
CA ALA A 403 -15.21 1.63 -25.22
C ALA A 403 -15.65 2.42 -26.47
N SER A 404 -15.09 2.11 -27.65
CA SER A 404 -15.47 2.79 -28.90
C SER A 404 -16.93 2.57 -29.28
N ASP A 405 -17.44 1.34 -29.08
CA ASP A 405 -18.83 0.99 -29.33
C ASP A 405 -19.76 1.69 -28.33
N PHE A 406 -19.35 1.76 -27.06
CA PHE A 406 -20.08 2.47 -26.00
C PHE A 406 -20.19 3.97 -26.30
N THR A 407 -19.07 4.62 -26.65
CA THR A 407 -19.02 6.05 -26.96
C THR A 407 -19.86 6.39 -28.21
N SER A 408 -19.83 5.53 -29.24
CA SER A 408 -20.62 5.75 -30.47
C SER A 408 -22.12 5.51 -30.28
N ALA A 409 -22.52 4.63 -29.36
CA ALA A 409 -23.91 4.40 -29.00
C ALA A 409 -24.50 5.49 -28.08
N ALA A 410 -23.66 6.22 -27.35
CA ALA A 410 -24.09 7.35 -26.53
C ALA A 410 -24.60 8.49 -27.43
N SER A 411 -25.90 8.79 -27.33
CA SER A 411 -26.52 9.83 -28.17
C SER A 411 -25.91 11.22 -27.89
N PRO A 412 -25.55 12.00 -28.93
CA PRO A 412 -24.92 13.31 -28.78
C PRO A 412 -25.81 14.38 -28.09
N ASN A 413 -27.10 14.10 -27.92
CA ASN A 413 -28.09 15.01 -27.34
C ASN A 413 -28.46 14.74 -25.88
N LYS A 414 -27.77 13.85 -25.17
CA LYS A 414 -27.92 13.75 -23.71
C LYS A 414 -26.84 14.59 -23.05
N HIS A 415 -27.26 15.65 -22.35
CA HIS A 415 -26.43 16.37 -21.39
C HIS A 415 -26.11 15.45 -20.18
N SER A 416 -25.49 14.28 -20.42
CA SER A 416 -25.05 13.40 -19.35
C SER A 416 -23.83 14.04 -18.69
N ILE A 417 -23.99 14.39 -17.41
CA ILE A 417 -22.97 15.07 -16.61
C ILE A 417 -21.80 14.13 -16.25
N GLY A 418 -22.01 12.80 -16.33
CA GLY A 418 -21.03 11.79 -15.95
C GLY A 418 -19.86 11.65 -16.93
N LYS A 419 -18.67 11.38 -16.38
CA LYS A 419 -17.41 11.21 -17.15
C LYS A 419 -17.11 9.74 -17.45
N LEU A 420 -16.50 9.48 -18.60
CA LEU A 420 -16.11 8.15 -19.03
C LEU A 420 -14.68 7.80 -18.57
N ILE A 421 -14.56 6.76 -17.75
CA ILE A 421 -13.30 6.10 -17.47
C ILE A 421 -13.16 4.92 -18.45
N VAL A 422 -12.14 4.94 -19.29
CA VAL A 422 -11.79 3.76 -20.10
C VAL A 422 -10.71 2.99 -19.38
N SER A 423 -10.96 1.71 -19.13
CA SER A 423 -10.05 0.86 -18.37
C SER A 423 -9.52 -0.33 -19.15
N CYS A 424 -8.31 -0.75 -18.81
CA CYS A 424 -7.69 -1.95 -19.34
C CYS A 424 -6.98 -2.70 -18.20
N TYR A 425 -7.31 -3.98 -18.05
CA TYR A 425 -6.59 -4.87 -17.15
C TYR A 425 -5.61 -5.73 -17.95
N VAL A 426 -4.33 -5.63 -17.62
CA VAL A 426 -3.26 -6.42 -18.21
C VAL A 426 -2.81 -7.47 -17.20
N GLY A 427 -3.36 -8.67 -17.32
CA GLY A 427 -2.99 -9.80 -16.48
C GLY A 427 -1.65 -10.43 -16.85
N GLY A 428 -0.96 -11.00 -15.86
CA GLY A 428 0.31 -11.71 -16.06
C GLY A 428 1.54 -10.81 -16.02
N GLN A 429 2.48 -11.00 -16.96
CA GLN A 429 3.71 -10.20 -16.99
C GLN A 429 3.37 -8.77 -17.41
N THR A 430 3.75 -7.77 -16.60
CA THR A 430 3.57 -6.36 -16.96
C THR A 430 4.35 -6.06 -18.26
N PRO A 431 3.70 -5.53 -19.32
CA PRO A 431 4.33 -5.28 -20.61
C PRO A 431 5.53 -4.33 -20.58
N SER A 432 6.20 -4.21 -21.73
CA SER A 432 7.28 -3.25 -21.90
C SER A 432 6.77 -1.81 -21.77
N LYS A 433 7.68 -0.86 -21.52
CA LYS A 433 7.34 0.57 -21.44
C LYS A 433 6.72 1.08 -22.75
N GLU A 434 7.18 0.57 -23.89
CA GLU A 434 6.67 0.95 -25.21
C GLU A 434 5.24 0.45 -25.41
N ASP A 435 4.99 -0.81 -25.06
CA ASP A 435 3.65 -1.41 -25.15
C ASP A 435 2.65 -0.69 -24.24
N LEU A 436 3.06 -0.34 -23.01
CA LEU A 436 2.21 0.42 -22.10
C LEU A 436 1.91 1.83 -22.62
N ASN A 437 2.88 2.49 -23.26
CA ASN A 437 2.65 3.80 -23.88
C ASN A 437 1.68 3.69 -25.07
N ASN A 438 1.84 2.67 -25.91
CA ASN A 438 0.96 2.42 -27.05
C ASN A 438 -0.46 2.13 -26.57
N LEU A 439 -0.61 1.29 -25.55
CA LEU A 439 -1.90 0.97 -24.94
C LEU A 439 -2.58 2.21 -24.34
N VAL A 440 -1.86 3.02 -23.56
CA VAL A 440 -2.38 4.29 -23.04
C VAL A 440 -2.73 5.26 -24.18
N GLY A 441 -1.99 5.23 -25.30
CA GLY A 441 -2.31 5.94 -26.53
C GLY A 441 -3.64 5.51 -27.12
N GLU A 442 -3.83 4.20 -27.32
CA GLU A 442 -5.07 3.60 -27.83
C GLU A 442 -6.27 3.98 -26.95
N MET A 443 -6.15 3.82 -25.63
CA MET A 443 -7.20 4.17 -24.68
C MET A 443 -7.66 5.63 -24.81
N LYS A 444 -6.75 6.57 -25.09
CA LYS A 444 -7.11 7.99 -25.32
C LYS A 444 -7.94 8.18 -26.59
N THR A 445 -7.68 7.42 -27.65
CA THR A 445 -8.37 7.58 -28.94
C THR A 445 -9.86 7.20 -28.88
N THR A 446 -10.28 6.49 -27.84
CA THR A 446 -11.68 6.08 -27.60
C THR A 446 -12.61 7.21 -27.15
N GLY A 447 -12.07 8.38 -26.84
CA GLY A 447 -12.82 9.50 -26.25
C GLY A 447 -12.90 9.48 -24.72
N ALA A 448 -12.02 8.74 -24.05
CA ALA A 448 -11.96 8.65 -22.59
C ALA A 448 -11.68 10.02 -21.92
N ASP A 449 -12.47 10.38 -20.90
CA ASP A 449 -12.16 11.50 -20.03
C ASP A 449 -11.00 11.19 -19.07
N ILE A 450 -10.90 9.91 -18.68
CA ILE A 450 -9.90 9.37 -17.75
C ILE A 450 -9.46 8.00 -18.25
N VAL A 451 -8.16 7.73 -18.21
CA VAL A 451 -7.59 6.42 -18.55
C VAL A 451 -7.29 5.65 -17.28
N LYS A 452 -7.64 4.36 -17.23
CA LYS A 452 -7.37 3.47 -16.10
C LYS A 452 -6.63 2.20 -16.51
N LEU A 453 -5.35 2.13 -16.20
CA LEU A 453 -4.51 0.97 -16.49
C LEU A 453 -4.24 0.18 -15.20
N VAL A 454 -4.56 -1.11 -15.19
CA VAL A 454 -4.26 -1.98 -14.05
C VAL A 454 -3.41 -3.16 -14.52
N THR A 455 -2.27 -3.39 -13.90
CA THR A 455 -1.39 -4.53 -14.20
C THR A 455 -1.26 -5.48 -13.01
N ASP A 456 -0.70 -6.66 -13.20
CA ASP A 456 -0.21 -7.49 -12.09
C ASP A 456 1.28 -7.20 -11.83
N ALA A 457 1.68 -7.15 -10.56
CA ALA A 457 3.08 -7.08 -10.18
C ALA A 457 3.58 -8.45 -9.70
N SER A 458 4.33 -9.13 -10.58
CA SER A 458 5.03 -10.38 -10.22
C SER A 458 6.34 -10.08 -9.50
N ASN A 459 6.97 -8.96 -9.82
CA ASN A 459 8.13 -8.39 -9.13
C ASN A 459 7.84 -6.90 -8.80
N ILE A 460 8.41 -6.37 -7.72
CA ILE A 460 8.34 -4.94 -7.42
C ILE A 460 8.94 -4.07 -8.52
N THR A 461 9.88 -4.59 -9.31
CA THR A 461 10.48 -3.88 -10.46
C THR A 461 9.50 -3.64 -11.59
N ASP A 462 8.43 -4.43 -11.70
CA ASP A 462 7.36 -4.23 -12.69
C ASP A 462 6.66 -2.87 -12.50
N VAL A 463 6.51 -2.43 -11.25
CA VAL A 463 5.83 -1.18 -10.90
C VAL A 463 6.54 0.05 -11.48
N ALA A 464 7.87 0.00 -11.62
CA ALA A 464 8.64 1.12 -12.17
C ALA A 464 8.24 1.48 -13.61
N ARG A 465 7.66 0.53 -14.37
CA ARG A 465 7.19 0.76 -15.74
C ARG A 465 5.95 1.66 -15.80
N ILE A 466 5.19 1.75 -14.71
CA ILE A 466 3.96 2.58 -14.64
C ILE A 466 4.27 4.05 -14.35
N PHE A 467 5.26 4.35 -13.51
CA PHE A 467 5.51 5.73 -13.08
C PHE A 467 5.76 6.74 -14.21
N PRO A 468 6.53 6.42 -15.27
CA PRO A 468 6.71 7.33 -16.40
C PRO A 468 5.41 7.67 -17.13
N LEU A 469 4.40 6.78 -17.11
CA LEU A 469 3.14 6.99 -17.84
C LEU A 469 2.40 8.25 -17.36
N PHE A 470 2.47 8.56 -16.07
CA PHE A 470 1.84 9.76 -15.51
C PHE A 470 2.41 11.07 -16.05
N SER A 471 3.67 11.09 -16.46
CA SER A 471 4.31 12.30 -17.01
C SER A 471 3.95 12.56 -18.48
N PHE A 472 3.63 11.51 -19.24
CA PHE A 472 3.32 11.62 -20.67
C PHE A 472 1.81 11.61 -20.98
N CYS A 473 0.98 11.28 -19.99
CA CYS A 473 -0.46 11.24 -20.16
C CYS A 473 -1.08 12.63 -20.02
N GLN A 474 -1.56 13.19 -21.14
CA GLN A 474 -2.24 14.49 -21.16
C GLN A 474 -3.68 14.43 -20.62
N VAL A 475 -4.24 13.22 -20.48
CA VAL A 475 -5.52 12.98 -19.80
C VAL A 475 -5.26 12.44 -18.40
N PRO A 476 -6.14 12.69 -17.42
CA PRO A 476 -6.01 12.10 -16.09
C PRO A 476 -5.83 10.58 -16.15
N LEU A 477 -4.81 10.08 -15.45
CA LEU A 477 -4.42 8.68 -15.46
C LEU A 477 -4.56 8.06 -14.08
N ILE A 478 -5.28 6.94 -14.02
CA ILE A 478 -5.33 6.01 -12.90
C ILE A 478 -4.45 4.83 -13.32
N ALA A 479 -3.32 4.61 -12.65
CA ALA A 479 -2.48 3.46 -12.97
C ALA A 479 -1.86 2.84 -11.73
N TYR A 480 -1.98 1.52 -11.59
CA TYR A 480 -1.42 0.80 -10.45
C TYR A 480 -1.25 -0.69 -10.78
N SER A 481 -0.46 -1.38 -9.96
CA SER A 481 -0.31 -2.83 -10.04
C SER A 481 -0.99 -3.53 -8.86
N LYS A 482 -1.68 -4.63 -9.13
CA LYS A 482 -2.26 -5.53 -8.12
C LYS A 482 -1.18 -6.41 -7.48
N GLY A 483 -1.48 -6.94 -6.30
CA GLY A 483 -0.59 -7.83 -5.55
C GLY A 483 0.31 -7.08 -4.57
N ASP A 484 0.85 -7.78 -3.58
CA ASP A 484 1.62 -7.15 -2.48
C ASP A 484 2.85 -6.35 -2.96
N ARG A 485 3.45 -6.78 -4.07
CA ARG A 485 4.56 -6.07 -4.74
C ARG A 485 4.12 -4.77 -5.41
N GLY A 486 2.85 -4.68 -5.78
CA GLY A 486 2.21 -3.52 -6.37
C GLY A 486 1.86 -2.41 -5.38
N LEU A 487 1.95 -2.64 -4.07
CA LEU A 487 1.53 -1.67 -3.03
C LEU A 487 2.14 -0.27 -3.24
N ILE A 488 3.42 -0.21 -3.62
CA ILE A 488 4.10 1.09 -3.82
C ILE A 488 3.51 1.90 -4.98
N SER A 489 2.81 1.28 -5.94
CA SER A 489 2.12 2.00 -7.01
C SER A 489 0.98 2.88 -6.47
N GLN A 490 0.25 2.40 -5.46
CA GLN A 490 -0.80 3.17 -4.79
C GLN A 490 -0.21 4.29 -3.91
N LEU A 491 0.87 4.00 -3.19
CA LEU A 491 1.46 4.94 -2.24
C LEU A 491 2.26 6.05 -2.91
N LEU A 492 2.98 5.73 -3.99
CA LEU A 492 3.85 6.67 -4.70
C LEU A 492 3.17 7.32 -5.91
N GLY A 493 2.03 6.78 -6.38
CA GLY A 493 1.24 7.35 -7.47
C GLY A 493 1.05 8.88 -7.39
N PRO A 494 0.66 9.46 -6.24
CA PRO A 494 0.47 10.91 -6.11
C PRO A 494 1.72 11.74 -6.44
N LYS A 495 2.91 11.26 -6.05
CA LYS A 495 4.18 11.95 -6.38
C LYS A 495 4.40 12.03 -7.90
N PHE A 496 3.98 10.99 -8.63
CA PHE A 496 4.18 10.91 -10.07
C PHE A 496 3.03 11.50 -10.89
N GLY A 497 1.90 11.89 -10.25
CA GLY A 497 0.77 12.53 -10.91
C GLY A 497 -0.46 11.63 -11.09
N ALA A 498 -0.59 10.56 -10.30
CA ALA A 498 -1.80 9.73 -10.32
C ALA A 498 -3.05 10.56 -10.02
N PHE A 499 -4.09 10.39 -10.83
CA PHE A 499 -5.37 11.05 -10.63
C PHE A 499 -6.10 10.50 -9.38
N LEU A 500 -6.03 9.18 -9.19
CA LEU A 500 -6.77 8.47 -8.17
C LEU A 500 -5.96 7.29 -7.65
N VAL A 501 -6.05 7.05 -6.35
CA VAL A 501 -5.51 5.87 -5.65
C VAL A 501 -6.64 5.16 -4.91
N TYR A 502 -6.48 3.87 -4.68
CA TYR A 502 -7.50 3.05 -4.04
C TYR A 502 -7.12 2.69 -2.60
N GLY A 503 -8.12 2.73 -1.71
CA GLY A 503 -7.98 2.29 -0.32
C GLY A 503 -9.15 1.41 0.11
N SER A 504 -8.86 0.29 0.76
CA SER A 504 -9.88 -0.64 1.25
C SER A 504 -10.57 -0.14 2.53
N ILE A 505 -11.84 -0.53 2.67
CA ILE A 505 -12.65 -0.31 3.87
C ILE A 505 -12.50 -1.56 4.77
N GLY A 506 -12.14 -1.35 6.03
CA GLY A 506 -12.09 -2.44 7.02
C GLY A 506 -11.03 -3.51 6.73
N SER A 507 -11.36 -4.78 7.00
CA SER A 507 -10.44 -5.92 6.88
C SER A 507 -10.47 -6.63 5.51
N ASN A 508 -11.19 -6.08 4.52
CA ASN A 508 -11.20 -6.61 3.16
C ASN A 508 -9.91 -6.19 2.43
N LEU A 509 -8.81 -6.84 2.82
CA LEU A 509 -7.46 -6.57 2.35
C LEU A 509 -7.21 -7.34 1.06
N ALA A 510 -7.55 -6.74 -0.08
CA ALA A 510 -7.01 -7.20 -1.35
C ALA A 510 -5.48 -7.04 -1.35
N PRO A 511 -4.69 -8.06 -1.77
CA PRO A 511 -3.24 -7.97 -1.81
C PRO A 511 -2.76 -6.72 -2.57
N GLY A 512 -1.84 -5.96 -1.97
CA GLY A 512 -1.34 -4.69 -2.51
C GLY A 512 -2.23 -3.46 -2.32
N LEU A 513 -3.42 -3.59 -1.73
CA LEU A 513 -4.33 -2.47 -1.49
C LEU A 513 -4.19 -1.95 -0.05
N PRO A 514 -3.75 -0.70 0.17
CA PRO A 514 -3.69 -0.13 1.52
C PRO A 514 -5.11 0.14 2.06
N THR A 515 -5.26 0.24 3.38
CA THR A 515 -6.52 0.68 3.98
C THR A 515 -6.70 2.19 3.87
N LEU A 516 -7.94 2.67 3.85
CA LEU A 516 -8.24 4.11 3.90
C LEU A 516 -7.58 4.80 5.09
N ASP A 517 -7.65 4.17 6.27
CA ASP A 517 -7.00 4.67 7.48
C ASP A 517 -5.48 4.81 7.30
N SER A 518 -4.81 3.81 6.70
CA SER A 518 -3.38 3.89 6.45
C SER A 518 -3.02 5.04 5.51
N LEU A 519 -3.79 5.23 4.44
CA LEU A 519 -3.60 6.33 3.50
C LEU A 519 -3.76 7.70 4.18
N ARG A 520 -4.77 7.87 5.03
CA ARG A 520 -5.11 9.15 5.69
C ARG A 520 -4.32 9.45 6.97
N GLN A 521 -3.87 8.43 7.69
CA GLN A 521 -3.20 8.61 9.00
C GLN A 521 -1.70 8.32 8.95
N THR A 522 -1.31 7.22 8.28
CA THR A 522 0.10 6.79 8.23
C THR A 522 0.84 7.57 7.16
N TYR A 523 0.42 7.41 5.90
CA TYR A 523 1.13 7.98 4.75
C TYR A 523 0.78 9.46 4.52
N LYS A 524 -0.49 9.86 4.75
CA LYS A 524 -1.00 11.21 4.54
C LYS A 524 -0.66 11.73 3.13
N LEU A 525 -1.21 11.06 2.14
CA LEU A 525 -0.86 11.27 0.72
C LEU A 525 -1.05 12.73 0.26
N GLU A 526 -1.88 13.52 0.95
CA GLU A 526 -2.06 14.95 0.70
C GLU A 526 -0.80 15.81 0.89
N TYR A 527 0.24 15.30 1.57
CA TYR A 527 1.52 15.99 1.75
C TYR A 527 2.55 15.70 0.63
N LEU A 528 2.26 14.74 -0.25
CA LEU A 528 3.18 14.38 -1.32
C LEU A 528 3.16 15.41 -2.44
N ASN A 529 4.32 15.62 -3.04
CA ASN A 529 4.50 16.40 -4.26
C ASN A 529 5.61 15.80 -5.12
N THR A 530 5.87 16.40 -6.27
CA THR A 530 6.87 15.94 -7.23
C THR A 530 8.27 15.88 -6.65
N ASP A 531 8.58 16.69 -5.63
CA ASP A 531 9.92 16.78 -5.02
C ASP A 531 10.09 15.84 -3.82
N THR A 532 9.04 15.13 -3.39
CA THR A 532 9.09 14.24 -2.21
C THR A 532 10.13 13.15 -2.41
N LYS A 533 11.02 12.96 -1.41
CA LYS A 533 12.02 11.90 -1.39
C LYS A 533 11.44 10.60 -0.85
N ILE A 534 11.76 9.50 -1.51
CA ILE A 534 11.25 8.17 -1.23
C ILE A 534 12.27 7.42 -0.38
N PHE A 535 11.79 6.91 0.73
CA PHE A 535 12.48 5.99 1.62
C PHE A 535 11.69 4.69 1.68
N GLY A 536 12.36 3.58 1.95
CA GLY A 536 11.64 2.31 2.02
C GLY A 536 12.21 1.27 2.97
N PHE A 537 11.37 0.32 3.36
CA PHE A 537 11.80 -0.89 4.05
C PHE A 537 11.84 -2.06 3.07
N ILE A 538 13.04 -2.54 2.77
CA ILE A 538 13.30 -3.69 1.90
C ILE A 538 13.27 -4.96 2.74
N SER A 539 12.28 -5.84 2.53
CA SER A 539 12.23 -7.15 3.17
C SER A 539 11.31 -8.13 2.46
N ASN A 540 11.43 -9.41 2.80
CA ASN A 540 10.52 -10.45 2.31
C ASN A 540 10.30 -11.49 3.42
N PRO A 541 9.15 -11.49 4.13
CA PRO A 541 7.96 -10.65 3.91
C PRO A 541 8.11 -9.20 4.43
N VAL A 542 7.24 -8.29 3.99
CA VAL A 542 7.30 -6.84 4.34
C VAL A 542 6.16 -6.31 5.22
N GLY A 543 5.04 -7.03 5.29
CA GLY A 543 3.78 -6.54 5.89
C GLY A 543 3.84 -6.21 7.40
N HIS A 544 4.85 -6.69 8.13
CA HIS A 544 4.99 -6.45 9.57
C HIS A 544 5.77 -5.17 9.92
N SER A 545 6.22 -4.42 8.92
CA SER A 545 7.05 -3.23 9.16
C SER A 545 6.27 -2.12 9.84
N LYS A 546 6.74 -1.69 11.01
CA LYS A 546 6.28 -0.45 11.68
C LYS A 546 7.04 0.79 11.19
N GLY A 547 7.96 0.65 10.24
CA GLY A 547 8.75 1.75 9.67
C GLY A 547 7.89 2.91 9.17
N PRO A 548 6.82 2.68 8.39
CA PRO A 548 5.92 3.75 7.94
C PRO A 548 5.26 4.53 9.08
N ILE A 549 4.92 3.87 10.20
CA ILE A 549 4.28 4.48 11.37
C ILE A 549 5.29 5.35 12.14
N LEU A 550 6.58 5.01 12.10
CA LEU A 550 7.64 5.78 12.75
C LEU A 550 8.13 6.94 11.88
N HIS A 551 8.52 6.66 10.64
CA HIS A 551 9.25 7.62 9.80
C HIS A 551 8.36 8.67 9.17
N ASN A 552 7.16 8.33 8.69
CA ASN A 552 6.29 9.32 8.03
C ASN A 552 5.88 10.47 8.97
N PRO A 553 5.44 10.22 10.23
CA PRO A 553 5.20 11.29 11.18
C PRO A 553 6.46 12.08 11.52
N THR A 554 7.62 11.41 11.62
CA THR A 554 8.90 12.05 11.93
C THR A 554 9.35 13.00 10.82
N PHE A 555 9.24 12.60 9.55
CA PHE A 555 9.52 13.47 8.41
C PHE A 555 8.66 14.73 8.44
N ARG A 556 7.36 14.59 8.69
CA ARG A 556 6.45 15.73 8.80
C ARG A 556 6.79 16.63 9.99
N HIS A 557 7.08 16.06 11.16
CA HIS A 557 7.47 16.83 12.34
C HIS A 557 8.77 17.63 12.13
N ALA A 558 9.73 17.03 11.41
CA ALA A 558 11.00 17.68 11.07
C ALA A 558 10.89 18.64 9.86
N GLY A 559 9.72 18.77 9.23
CA GLY A 559 9.54 19.56 8.00
C GLY A 559 10.30 19.00 6.79
N TYR A 560 10.65 17.71 6.82
CA TYR A 560 11.38 17.04 5.74
C TYR A 560 10.39 16.45 4.72
N ASN A 561 10.57 16.79 3.44
CA ASN A 561 9.71 16.32 2.35
C ASN A 561 10.06 14.88 1.94
N GLY A 562 9.68 13.92 2.79
CA GLY A 562 9.95 12.49 2.59
C GLY A 562 8.72 11.61 2.83
N ILE A 563 8.68 10.48 2.14
CA ILE A 563 7.76 9.37 2.40
C ILE A 563 8.54 8.08 2.64
N TYR A 564 8.09 7.27 3.58
CA TYR A 564 8.62 5.96 3.92
C TYR A 564 7.59 4.87 3.60
N VAL A 565 7.93 3.94 2.70
CA VAL A 565 7.00 2.89 2.22
C VAL A 565 7.56 1.46 2.39
N PRO A 566 6.72 0.43 2.58
CA PRO A 566 7.14 -0.97 2.51
C PRO A 566 7.47 -1.37 1.07
N MET A 567 8.57 -2.10 0.89
CA MET A 567 9.02 -2.61 -0.41
C MET A 567 9.27 -4.12 -0.31
N LEU A 568 8.34 -4.91 -0.87
CA LEU A 568 8.49 -6.36 -0.99
C LEU A 568 9.42 -6.67 -2.16
N VAL A 569 10.70 -6.87 -1.87
CA VAL A 569 11.74 -7.13 -2.88
C VAL A 569 12.00 -8.63 -2.95
N ASP A 570 12.29 -9.14 -4.15
CA ASP A 570 12.74 -10.52 -4.36
C ASP A 570 14.24 -10.55 -4.68
N ASP A 571 14.62 -9.78 -5.70
CA ASP A 571 16.00 -9.61 -6.16
C ASP A 571 16.52 -8.20 -5.85
N LEU A 572 17.64 -8.13 -5.12
CA LEU A 572 18.22 -6.87 -4.67
C LEU A 572 18.94 -6.12 -5.80
N GLU A 573 19.65 -6.83 -6.68
CA GLU A 573 20.44 -6.23 -7.75
C GLU A 573 19.53 -5.61 -8.80
N GLU A 574 18.49 -6.35 -9.20
CA GLU A 574 17.44 -5.87 -10.09
C GLU A 574 16.71 -4.67 -9.48
N PHE A 575 16.36 -4.75 -8.19
CA PHE A 575 15.72 -3.65 -7.48
C PHE A 575 16.55 -2.35 -7.51
N PHE A 576 17.83 -2.41 -7.16
CA PHE A 576 18.68 -1.21 -7.15
C PHE A 576 19.00 -0.68 -8.55
N THR A 577 19.03 -1.57 -9.55
CA THR A 577 19.18 -1.19 -10.96
C THR A 577 17.97 -0.39 -11.43
N VAL A 578 16.76 -0.91 -11.17
CA VAL A 578 15.49 -0.31 -11.60
C VAL A 578 15.17 0.97 -10.80
N TYR A 579 15.36 0.95 -9.48
CA TYR A 579 15.10 2.08 -8.58
C TYR A 579 16.37 2.92 -8.32
N SER A 580 17.10 3.24 -9.39
CA SER A 580 18.34 4.01 -9.37
C SER A 580 18.15 5.53 -9.32
N CYS A 581 16.92 6.02 -9.53
CA CYS A 581 16.58 7.43 -9.53
C CYS A 581 16.93 8.12 -8.18
N PRO A 582 17.45 9.38 -8.18
CA PRO A 582 17.77 10.15 -6.97
C PRO A 582 16.59 10.46 -6.03
N ASP A 583 15.36 10.15 -6.44
CA ASP A 583 14.21 10.23 -5.56
C ASP A 583 14.17 9.08 -4.55
N PHE A 584 14.73 7.93 -4.87
CA PHE A 584 14.90 6.81 -3.95
C PHE A 584 16.17 7.05 -3.13
N ALA A 585 16.00 7.78 -2.02
CA ALA A 585 17.08 8.41 -1.27
C ALA A 585 17.69 7.51 -0.19
N GLY A 586 16.94 6.56 0.35
CA GLY A 586 17.45 5.66 1.38
C GLY A 586 16.52 4.52 1.75
N PHE A 587 17.07 3.49 2.36
CA PHE A 587 16.34 2.27 2.66
C PHE A 587 16.76 1.67 4.00
N SER A 588 15.80 1.12 4.73
CA SER A 588 16.09 0.17 5.81
C SER A 588 15.96 -1.26 5.28
N VAL A 589 16.79 -2.17 5.80
CA VAL A 589 16.88 -3.54 5.32
C VAL A 589 16.42 -4.51 6.40
N GLY A 590 15.44 -5.34 6.06
CA GLY A 590 14.90 -6.40 6.89
C GLY A 590 15.44 -7.79 6.50
N ILE A 591 14.88 -8.81 7.14
CA ILE A 591 15.15 -10.22 6.81
C ILE A 591 14.56 -10.53 5.42
N PRO A 592 15.21 -11.37 4.59
CA PRO A 592 16.49 -12.05 4.82
C PRO A 592 17.72 -11.28 4.30
N TYR A 593 17.57 -10.01 3.94
CA TYR A 593 18.53 -9.33 3.07
C TYR A 593 19.75 -8.73 3.76
N LYS A 594 19.77 -8.65 5.09
CA LYS A 594 20.83 -7.91 5.82
C LYS A 594 22.26 -8.34 5.48
N GLU A 595 22.51 -9.61 5.19
CA GLU A 595 23.84 -10.12 4.81
C GLU A 595 24.05 -10.03 3.29
N ALA A 596 23.09 -10.50 2.50
CA ALA A 596 23.18 -10.57 1.04
C ALA A 596 23.38 -9.19 0.41
N ILE A 597 22.83 -8.16 1.04
CA ILE A 597 22.83 -6.81 0.50
C ILE A 597 24.21 -6.16 0.48
N THR A 598 25.18 -6.73 1.23
CA THR A 598 26.58 -6.29 1.23
C THR A 598 27.23 -6.33 -0.16
N ARG A 599 26.71 -7.17 -1.08
CA ARG A 599 27.18 -7.30 -2.46
C ARG A 599 26.71 -6.18 -3.39
N CYS A 600 25.60 -5.52 -3.05
CA CYS A 600 25.05 -4.42 -3.84
C CYS A 600 25.67 -3.05 -3.46
N CYS A 601 26.65 -3.06 -2.57
CA CYS A 601 27.23 -1.87 -1.97
C CYS A 601 28.36 -1.26 -2.80
N HIS A 602 28.40 0.07 -2.89
CA HIS A 602 29.57 0.77 -3.42
C HIS A 602 30.58 1.10 -2.30
N GLU A 603 30.09 1.46 -1.11
CA GLU A 603 30.94 1.87 0.02
C GLU A 603 30.34 1.42 1.37
N ILE A 604 31.00 0.52 2.10
CA ILE A 604 30.48 -0.04 3.36
C ILE A 604 31.16 0.66 4.56
N HIS A 605 30.38 1.11 5.55
CA HIS A 605 30.94 1.67 6.78
C HIS A 605 31.74 0.60 7.56
N PRO A 606 32.91 0.93 8.16
CA PRO A 606 33.79 -0.06 8.80
C PRO A 606 33.10 -0.92 9.86
N LEU A 607 32.17 -0.34 10.63
CA LEU A 607 31.38 -1.09 11.62
C LEU A 607 30.51 -2.15 10.94
N ALA A 608 29.76 -1.77 9.90
CA ALA A 608 28.90 -2.69 9.17
C ALA A 608 29.72 -3.78 8.46
N GLN A 609 30.91 -3.44 7.94
CA GLN A 609 31.84 -4.42 7.37
C GLN A 609 32.32 -5.44 8.42
N SER A 610 32.65 -4.98 9.64
CA SER A 610 33.07 -5.88 10.73
C SER A 610 31.96 -6.80 11.22
N ILE A 611 30.70 -6.34 11.17
CA ILE A 611 29.52 -7.12 11.55
C ILE A 611 29.14 -8.12 10.44
N GLY A 612 29.38 -7.78 9.17
CA GLY A 612 29.00 -8.58 8.02
C GLY A 612 27.52 -8.43 7.61
N ALA A 613 26.82 -7.43 8.15
CA ALA A 613 25.41 -7.19 7.86
C ALA A 613 25.10 -5.70 7.82
N VAL A 614 24.15 -5.31 6.98
CA VAL A 614 23.65 -3.94 6.90
C VAL A 614 22.13 -3.87 7.07
N ASN A 615 21.67 -2.89 7.84
CA ASN A 615 20.27 -2.55 8.00
C ASN A 615 19.89 -1.16 7.45
N THR A 616 20.84 -0.31 7.03
CA THR A 616 20.58 1.05 6.55
C THR A 616 21.40 1.41 5.32
N ILE A 617 20.72 1.95 4.32
CA ILE A 617 21.27 2.34 3.02
C ILE A 617 20.93 3.80 2.77
N ILE A 618 21.92 4.55 2.31
CA ILE A 618 21.77 5.92 1.85
C ILE A 618 22.26 5.99 0.42
N ARG A 619 21.44 6.57 -0.47
CA ARG A 619 21.90 6.99 -1.78
C ARG A 619 22.53 8.37 -1.66
N ARG A 620 23.85 8.44 -1.81
CA ARG A 620 24.58 9.70 -1.67
C ARG A 620 24.16 10.67 -2.77
N PRO A 621 23.71 11.90 -2.44
CA PRO A 621 23.22 12.84 -3.45
C PRO A 621 24.26 13.31 -4.49
N THR A 622 25.55 13.26 -4.15
CA THR A 622 26.64 13.81 -4.99
C THR A 622 27.00 12.93 -6.17
N ASP A 623 27.03 11.61 -5.99
CA ASP A 623 27.49 10.63 -6.98
C ASP A 623 26.48 9.49 -7.22
N GLY A 624 25.37 9.47 -6.47
CA GLY A 624 24.33 8.44 -6.57
C GLY A 624 24.73 7.09 -6.00
N LYS A 625 25.93 6.97 -5.39
CA LYS A 625 26.42 5.71 -4.83
C LYS A 625 25.58 5.26 -3.64
N LEU A 626 25.44 3.95 -3.50
CA LEU A 626 24.83 3.33 -2.33
C LEU A 626 25.89 3.18 -1.23
N VAL A 627 25.68 3.93 -0.16
CA VAL A 627 26.53 4.00 1.03
C VAL A 627 25.78 3.41 2.21
N TRP A 628 26.47 2.67 3.06
CA TRP A 628 25.88 1.81 4.08
C TRP A 628 26.39 2.27 5.43
N LEU A 629 25.51 2.45 6.41
CA LEU A 629 25.83 2.91 7.77
C LEU A 629 25.68 1.80 8.80
#